data_AF-A0A1Y1Q8Z5-F1
#
_entry.id   AF-A0A1Y1Q8Z5-F1
#
_cell.length_a   1.000
_cell.length_b   1.000
_cell.length_c   1.000
_cell.angle_alpha   90.00
_cell.angle_beta   90.00
_cell.angle_gamma   90.00
#
_symmetry.space_group_name_H-M   'P 1'
#
loop_
_entity.id
_entity.type
_entity.pdbx_description
1 polymer ?
#
loop_
_entity_poly.entity_id
_entity_poly.type
_entity_poly.pdbx_seq_one_letter_code
_entity_poly.pdbx_strand_id
1 'polypeptide(L)'
;MLLGPGGAGKSSLADRLNDKKIQYTKDLTCGVNYLYNQLLILRDTFPDFKLTEKPLQLFLWDFGGQTIFHGLHSAFLHENCVYVLVVDSRHEQAPDEWLHQIRHLAGSQAKVLLVTNWYEQCETYQNKTRLLREFPDLLTADSFFYFSCLDKDAPDFKRFVQSLVKASLDSQKMVLKETLDVQRALDEQYKDGDTVFVRESKLRDLIATIIQQPENADSTLNQLQQLGFLVQVEKGNSRYCLKPAWAVDNAYQLLYSPALRQANGILNLTALEQVFAGKVDEDHVEYLVSFLNERSLCIRLQDNGKYFFPDATRADEPLSVSELLNQQNKLTLRFDVPYLPLGFHARLVHKLFVPHSEVGIHDPQDIWRQGFILRAGTTSQAVVHYLLRKNVIEMVLAGDLKAFSALLREFYTHLKAVLVSPNGIRPEQIHPSVLFNQQSFSVHSGEGLVKVLAQINSYDQLFREVRNMASTGNITVNNGQVIIGDHNTQKSHSDNTTITITADQRQIISTVQMKCSNTNYPKTSPKPLSKCRMWSKPMLKNPRKKLNRC
;
A
#
# COMPACT_ATOMS: atom_id res chain seq x y z
N MET A 1 12.97 -9.06 7.09
CA MET A 1 11.78 -8.28 7.50
C MET A 1 10.56 -9.18 7.49
N LEU A 2 9.78 -9.20 8.57
CA LEU A 2 8.51 -9.92 8.64
C LEU A 2 7.38 -8.99 8.16
N LEU A 3 6.62 -9.43 7.16
CA LEU A 3 5.51 -8.69 6.56
C LEU A 3 4.26 -9.56 6.49
N GLY A 4 3.09 -8.95 6.36
CA GLY A 4 1.82 -9.66 6.23
C GLY A 4 0.69 -9.04 7.05
N PRO A 5 -0.55 -9.51 6.85
CA PRO A 5 -1.73 -8.94 7.50
C PRO A 5 -1.66 -8.96 9.03
N GLY A 6 -2.38 -8.05 9.69
CA GLY A 6 -2.56 -8.08 11.14
C GLY A 6 -3.06 -9.46 11.61
N GLY A 7 -2.50 -9.98 12.70
CA GLY A 7 -2.90 -11.28 13.25
C GLY A 7 -2.34 -12.52 12.53
N ALA A 8 -1.58 -12.39 11.43
CA ALA A 8 -1.06 -13.54 10.68
C ALA A 8 -0.06 -14.45 11.45
N GLY A 9 0.44 -13.98 12.60
CA GLY A 9 1.43 -14.71 13.42
C GLY A 9 2.89 -14.28 13.22
N LYS A 10 3.14 -13.10 12.64
CA LYS A 10 4.51 -12.53 12.50
C LYS A 10 5.26 -12.50 13.82
N SER A 11 4.66 -11.95 14.86
CA SER A 11 5.28 -11.88 16.18
C SER A 11 5.48 -13.27 16.80
N SER A 12 4.64 -14.25 16.49
CA SER A 12 4.82 -15.64 16.93
C SER A 12 6.00 -16.31 16.21
N LEU A 13 6.16 -16.05 14.91
CA LEU A 13 7.33 -16.47 14.15
C LEU A 13 8.61 -15.76 14.65
N ALA A 14 8.52 -14.48 15.02
CA ALA A 14 9.64 -13.74 15.58
C ALA A 14 10.12 -14.33 16.91
N ASP A 15 9.20 -14.66 17.82
CA ASP A 15 9.53 -15.35 19.06
C ASP A 15 10.15 -16.72 18.79
N ARG A 16 9.58 -17.47 17.85
CA ARG A 16 10.08 -18.78 17.43
C ARG A 16 11.55 -18.69 16.99
N LEU A 17 11.88 -17.72 16.14
CA LEU A 17 13.26 -17.53 15.65
C LEU A 17 14.24 -17.14 16.76
N ASN A 18 13.76 -16.57 17.86
CA ASN A 18 14.56 -16.19 19.03
C ASN A 18 14.57 -17.24 20.16
N ASP A 19 14.06 -18.46 19.90
CA ASP A 19 13.83 -19.50 20.91
C ASP A 19 13.03 -19.02 22.14
N LYS A 20 12.11 -18.07 21.93
CA LYS A 20 11.22 -17.56 22.97
C LYS A 20 9.95 -18.42 23.02
N LYS A 21 9.39 -18.56 24.23
CA LYS A 21 8.12 -19.25 24.43
C LYS A 21 6.99 -18.47 23.75
N ILE A 22 6.30 -19.11 22.81
CA ILE A 22 5.20 -18.50 22.07
C ILE A 22 3.94 -18.48 22.93
N GLN A 23 3.32 -17.31 23.02
CA GLN A 23 2.03 -17.12 23.68
C GLN A 23 0.90 -17.27 22.66
N TYR A 24 -0.18 -17.95 23.06
CA TYR A 24 -1.37 -18.14 22.21
C TYR A 24 -2.11 -16.83 21.93
N THR A 25 -2.12 -15.92 22.91
CA THR A 25 -2.67 -14.58 22.81
C THR A 25 -1.54 -13.59 22.97
N LYS A 26 -1.28 -12.83 21.91
CA LYS A 26 -0.37 -11.68 21.94
C LYS A 26 -1.17 -10.41 21.79
N ASP A 27 -0.73 -9.37 22.50
CA ASP A 27 -1.21 -8.02 22.26
C ASP A 27 -0.90 -7.61 20.81
N LEU A 28 -1.74 -6.75 20.28
CA LEU A 28 -1.54 -6.21 18.94
C LEU A 28 -0.21 -5.46 18.86
N THR A 29 0.60 -5.82 17.86
CA THR A 29 1.78 -5.04 17.51
C THR A 29 1.35 -3.71 16.91
N CYS A 30 1.34 -2.67 17.74
CA CYS A 30 1.19 -1.29 17.31
C CYS A 30 2.52 -0.82 16.73
N GLY A 31 2.56 -0.61 15.42
CA GLY A 31 3.71 -0.03 14.74
C GLY A 31 4.78 -1.04 14.34
N VAL A 32 5.98 -0.95 14.90
CA VAL A 32 7.04 -1.95 14.72
C VAL A 32 7.43 -2.46 16.08
N ASN A 33 7.34 -3.78 16.29
CA ASN A 33 8.01 -4.38 17.42
C ASN A 33 9.47 -4.60 17.00
N TYR A 34 10.27 -3.58 17.21
CA TYR A 34 11.71 -3.71 17.18
C TYR A 34 12.03 -4.60 18.38
N LEU A 35 12.18 -5.91 18.21
CA LEU A 35 12.68 -6.78 19.28
C LEU A 35 14.12 -6.32 19.55
N TYR A 36 14.24 -5.32 20.42
CA TYR A 36 15.25 -4.26 20.40
C TYR A 36 16.69 -4.75 20.28
N ASN A 37 17.40 -4.37 19.21
CA ASN A 37 18.87 -4.41 19.09
C ASN A 37 19.57 -5.77 19.34
N GLN A 38 18.86 -6.89 19.27
CA GLN A 38 19.48 -8.21 19.46
C GLN A 38 19.84 -8.85 18.11
N LEU A 39 21.12 -9.16 17.98
CA LEU A 39 21.66 -9.95 16.88
C LEU A 39 21.01 -11.34 16.89
N LEU A 40 20.31 -11.66 15.81
CA LEU A 40 19.76 -13.00 15.61
C LEU A 40 20.83 -13.88 14.96
N ILE A 41 21.36 -14.83 15.73
CA ILE A 41 22.33 -15.82 15.26
C ILE A 41 21.63 -17.19 15.20
N LEU A 42 21.00 -17.48 14.05
CA LEU A 42 20.19 -18.69 13.87
C LEU A 42 20.94 -20.00 14.10
N ARG A 43 22.26 -20.00 13.88
CA ARG A 43 23.13 -21.16 14.16
C ARG A 43 23.14 -21.51 15.64
N ASP A 44 23.17 -20.51 16.51
CA ASP A 44 23.24 -20.69 17.96
C ASP A 44 21.85 -21.08 18.49
N THR A 45 20.79 -20.51 17.92
CA THR A 45 19.41 -20.87 18.23
C THR A 45 19.05 -22.30 17.80
N PHE A 46 19.55 -22.75 16.65
CA PHE A 46 19.18 -24.04 16.04
C PHE A 46 20.42 -24.88 15.64
N PRO A 47 21.21 -25.38 16.62
CA PRO A 47 22.44 -26.11 16.33
C PRO A 47 22.19 -27.40 15.53
N ASP A 48 21.05 -28.06 15.74
CA ASP A 48 20.68 -29.32 15.08
C ASP A 48 20.24 -29.17 13.62
N PHE A 49 20.14 -27.92 13.12
CA PHE A 49 19.67 -27.64 11.78
C PHE A 49 20.78 -27.72 10.72
N LYS A 50 22.03 -27.98 11.14
CA LYS A 50 23.21 -28.09 10.27
C LYS A 50 23.35 -26.87 9.34
N LEU A 51 23.22 -25.68 9.93
CA LEU A 51 23.38 -24.40 9.22
C LEU A 51 24.85 -24.17 8.87
N THR A 52 25.11 -23.26 7.91
CA THR A 52 26.45 -22.97 7.39
C THR A 52 27.44 -22.56 8.48
N GLU A 53 28.75 -22.83 8.27
CA GLU A 53 29.78 -22.52 9.26
C GLU A 53 30.02 -21.02 9.50
N LYS A 54 29.67 -20.16 8.54
CA LYS A 54 29.82 -18.71 8.70
C LYS A 54 28.76 -18.16 9.66
N PRO A 55 29.14 -17.46 10.73
CA PRO A 55 28.17 -16.82 11.63
C PRO A 55 27.47 -15.68 10.89
N LEU A 56 26.15 -15.76 10.76
CA LEU A 56 25.31 -14.71 10.20
C LEU A 56 24.69 -13.88 11.32
N GLN A 57 24.89 -12.59 11.21
CA GLN A 57 24.31 -11.58 12.07
C GLN A 57 23.08 -11.03 11.37
N LEU A 58 21.89 -11.39 11.86
CA LEU A 58 20.63 -10.94 11.28
C LEU A 58 19.92 -9.95 12.21
N PHE A 59 19.26 -8.97 11.61
CA PHE A 59 18.34 -8.06 12.31
C PHE A 59 16.92 -8.41 11.92
N LEU A 60 16.07 -8.67 12.92
CA LEU A 60 14.68 -9.02 12.71
C LEU A 60 13.79 -7.80 12.92
N TRP A 61 13.00 -7.48 11.90
CA TRP A 61 12.01 -6.41 11.94
C TRP A 61 10.60 -7.02 11.88
N ASP A 62 9.77 -6.79 12.90
CA ASP A 62 8.35 -7.18 12.92
C ASP A 62 7.47 -5.95 12.74
N PHE A 63 6.97 -5.76 11.52
CA PHE A 63 6.06 -4.68 11.19
C PHE A 63 4.64 -5.07 11.54
N GLY A 64 3.97 -4.28 12.38
CA GLY A 64 2.55 -4.38 12.63
C GLY A 64 1.79 -4.29 11.32
N GLY A 65 0.98 -5.30 11.03
CA GLY A 65 0.12 -5.34 9.84
C GLY A 65 -1.12 -4.45 9.95
N GLN A 66 -1.12 -3.50 10.90
CA GLN A 66 -2.20 -2.55 11.12
C GLN A 66 -1.97 -1.31 10.27
N THR A 67 -3.00 -0.93 9.53
CA THR A 67 -2.94 -0.21 8.27
C THR A 67 -3.53 1.19 8.40
N ILE A 68 -2.90 2.05 9.21
CA ILE A 68 -3.27 3.49 9.21
C ILE A 68 -2.21 4.30 8.48
N PHE A 69 -0.91 4.08 8.75
CA PHE A 69 0.18 4.88 8.18
C PHE A 69 1.10 4.05 7.30
N HIS A 70 0.54 3.64 6.17
CA HIS A 70 1.22 2.75 5.23
C HIS A 70 2.51 3.33 4.64
N GLY A 71 2.58 4.66 4.50
CA GLY A 71 3.75 5.31 3.94
C GLY A 71 5.00 5.14 4.80
N LEU A 72 4.87 4.92 6.11
CA LEU A 72 6.02 4.71 6.98
C LEU A 72 6.77 3.42 6.61
N HIS A 73 6.07 2.34 6.24
CA HIS A 73 6.72 1.11 5.75
C HIS A 73 7.54 1.38 4.49
N SER A 74 7.04 2.20 3.56
CA SER A 74 7.77 2.54 2.33
C SER A 74 9.10 3.26 2.59
N ALA A 75 9.22 3.98 3.71
CA ALA A 75 10.46 4.64 4.08
C ALA A 75 11.56 3.67 4.56
N PHE A 76 11.20 2.44 4.94
CA PHE A 76 12.12 1.47 5.56
C PHE A 76 12.26 0.14 4.80
N LEU A 77 11.47 -0.06 3.73
CA LEU A 77 11.64 -1.20 2.84
C LEU A 77 12.84 -0.94 1.93
N HIS A 78 13.86 -1.79 2.03
CA HIS A 78 15.12 -1.64 1.29
C HIS A 78 15.41 -2.87 0.42
N GLU A 79 16.20 -2.69 -0.63
CA GLU A 79 16.57 -3.77 -1.56
C GLU A 79 17.43 -4.86 -0.90
N ASN A 80 18.11 -4.53 0.20
CA ASN A 80 19.05 -5.41 0.90
C ASN A 80 18.38 -6.23 2.02
N CYS A 81 17.10 -6.56 1.87
CA CYS A 81 16.34 -7.29 2.88
C CYS A 81 15.82 -8.62 2.33
N VAL A 82 15.90 -9.67 3.14
CA VAL A 82 15.11 -10.88 2.93
C VAL A 82 13.71 -10.65 3.54
N TYR A 83 12.69 -10.82 2.72
CA TYR A 83 11.29 -10.63 3.08
C TYR A 83 10.67 -11.97 3.47
N VAL A 84 10.11 -12.04 4.67
CA VAL A 84 9.32 -13.17 5.12
C VAL A 84 7.88 -12.72 5.19
N LEU A 85 7.09 -13.13 4.20
CA LEU A 85 5.65 -12.83 4.15
C LEU A 85 4.91 -13.91 4.93
N VAL A 86 4.20 -13.51 5.99
CA VAL A 86 3.44 -14.41 6.85
C VAL A 86 1.94 -14.19 6.61
N VAL A 87 1.24 -15.26 6.26
CA VAL A 87 -0.22 -15.29 6.10
C VAL A 87 -0.83 -16.35 7.00
N ASP A 88 -2.05 -16.14 7.45
CA ASP A 88 -2.78 -17.10 8.28
C ASP A 88 -3.76 -17.95 7.47
N SER A 89 -3.76 -19.25 7.78
CA SER A 89 -4.69 -20.26 7.28
C SER A 89 -6.16 -20.05 7.67
N ARG A 90 -6.47 -19.55 8.87
CA ARG A 90 -7.86 -19.42 9.38
C ARG A 90 -8.68 -18.42 8.58
N HIS A 91 -8.04 -17.36 8.15
CA HIS A 91 -8.68 -16.24 7.46
C HIS A 91 -8.45 -16.29 5.94
N GLU A 92 -7.89 -17.38 5.41
CA GLU A 92 -7.56 -17.57 3.99
C GLU A 92 -6.88 -16.32 3.39
N GLN A 93 -5.94 -15.74 4.13
CA GLN A 93 -5.33 -14.47 3.76
C GLN A 93 -4.52 -14.63 2.46
N ALA A 94 -4.87 -13.80 1.48
CA ALA A 94 -4.16 -13.74 0.21
C ALA A 94 -2.81 -13.00 0.36
N PRO A 95 -1.69 -13.54 -0.15
CA PRO A 95 -0.39 -12.88 -0.09
C PRO A 95 -0.22 -11.77 -1.14
N ASP A 96 -1.12 -11.70 -2.13
CA ASP A 96 -1.04 -10.88 -3.34
C ASP A 96 -0.76 -9.40 -3.08
N GLU A 97 -1.55 -8.79 -2.18
CA GLU A 97 -1.39 -7.37 -1.87
C GLU A 97 0.04 -7.10 -1.40
N TRP A 98 0.56 -7.89 -0.46
CA TRP A 98 1.92 -7.74 0.06
C TRP A 98 3.00 -8.05 -0.97
N LEU A 99 2.79 -9.04 -1.85
CA LEU A 99 3.73 -9.33 -2.94
C LEU A 99 3.83 -8.14 -3.91
N HIS A 100 2.70 -7.52 -4.25
CA HIS A 100 2.69 -6.29 -5.02
C HIS A 100 3.42 -5.15 -4.30
N GLN A 101 3.24 -5.00 -2.98
CA GLN A 101 3.96 -3.98 -2.22
C GLN A 101 5.47 -4.21 -2.20
N ILE A 102 5.91 -5.45 -1.95
CA ILE A 102 7.34 -5.82 -1.95
C ILE A 102 7.93 -5.52 -3.34
N ARG A 103 7.26 -5.95 -4.41
CA ARG A 103 7.72 -5.67 -5.78
C ARG A 103 7.81 -4.16 -6.06
N HIS A 104 6.80 -3.40 -5.64
CA HIS A 104 6.73 -1.95 -5.87
C HIS A 104 7.86 -1.19 -5.18
N LEU A 105 8.22 -1.60 -3.95
CA LEU A 105 9.08 -0.85 -3.03
C LEU A 105 10.53 -1.37 -3.02
N ALA A 106 10.73 -2.68 -2.97
CA ALA A 106 12.04 -3.31 -2.88
C ALA A 106 12.58 -3.79 -4.25
N GLY A 107 11.72 -3.81 -5.27
CA GLY A 107 12.08 -4.21 -6.62
C GLY A 107 12.11 -5.73 -6.85
N SER A 108 12.42 -6.10 -8.10
CA SER A 108 12.38 -7.49 -8.59
C SER A 108 13.50 -8.39 -8.06
N GLN A 109 14.53 -7.83 -7.42
CA GLN A 109 15.65 -8.58 -6.84
C GLN A 109 15.38 -9.03 -5.39
N ALA A 110 14.27 -8.56 -4.80
CA ALA A 110 13.89 -8.89 -3.44
C ALA A 110 13.66 -10.41 -3.27
N LYS A 111 14.27 -11.00 -2.24
CA LYS A 111 14.05 -12.41 -1.90
C LYS A 111 12.85 -12.55 -0.97
N VAL A 112 11.83 -13.28 -1.41
CA VAL A 112 10.60 -13.52 -0.62
C VAL A 112 10.46 -14.98 -0.22
N LEU A 113 10.27 -15.21 1.07
CA LEU A 113 9.86 -16.49 1.66
C LEU A 113 8.43 -16.33 2.20
N LEU A 114 7.50 -17.13 1.69
CA LEU A 114 6.09 -17.11 2.07
C LEU A 114 5.81 -18.21 3.09
N VAL A 115 5.48 -17.80 4.32
CA VAL A 115 5.08 -18.68 5.42
C VAL A 115 3.57 -18.62 5.57
N THR A 116 2.90 -19.75 5.35
CA THR A 116 1.49 -19.93 5.72
C THR A 116 1.46 -20.54 7.12
N ASN A 117 1.04 -19.72 8.09
CA ASN A 117 0.94 -20.12 9.47
C ASN A 117 -0.34 -20.91 9.71
N TRP A 118 -0.18 -22.17 10.12
CA TRP A 118 -1.29 -23.07 10.41
C TRP A 118 -1.75 -22.93 11.85
N TYR A 119 -3.08 -22.92 12.02
CA TYR A 119 -3.69 -22.85 13.33
C TYR A 119 -4.85 -23.83 13.44
N GLU A 120 -5.07 -24.40 14.63
CA GLU A 120 -6.27 -25.19 14.96
C GLU A 120 -6.60 -26.26 13.90
N GLN A 121 -5.58 -26.93 13.35
CA GLN A 121 -5.72 -27.96 12.32
C GLN A 121 -6.29 -27.45 10.97
N CYS A 122 -6.34 -26.14 10.75
CA CYS A 122 -6.65 -25.54 9.46
C CYS A 122 -5.38 -25.51 8.59
N GLU A 123 -5.27 -26.45 7.66
CA GLU A 123 -4.12 -26.62 6.76
C GLU A 123 -4.46 -26.15 5.34
N THR A 124 -4.77 -24.87 5.19
CA THR A 124 -5.05 -24.29 3.86
C THR A 124 -3.75 -24.03 3.10
N TYR A 125 -3.81 -24.29 1.79
CA TYR A 125 -2.69 -24.08 0.87
C TYR A 125 -2.96 -22.93 -0.09
N GLN A 126 -1.92 -22.16 -0.35
CA GLN A 126 -1.92 -21.09 -1.35
C GLN A 126 -1.89 -21.67 -2.77
N ASN A 127 -2.50 -20.98 -3.73
CA ASN A 127 -2.43 -21.36 -5.15
C ASN A 127 -1.02 -21.07 -5.72
N LYS A 128 -0.08 -22.00 -5.47
CA LYS A 128 1.33 -21.87 -5.86
C LYS A 128 1.51 -21.63 -7.35
N THR A 129 0.77 -22.36 -8.19
CA THR A 129 0.89 -22.25 -9.66
C THR A 129 0.53 -20.84 -10.14
N ARG A 130 -0.54 -20.25 -9.59
CA ARG A 130 -0.91 -18.87 -9.90
C ARG A 130 0.14 -17.88 -9.41
N LEU A 131 0.55 -18.00 -8.15
CA LEU A 131 1.52 -17.07 -7.53
C LEU A 131 2.88 -17.11 -8.22
N LEU A 132 3.36 -18.29 -8.64
CA LEU A 132 4.60 -18.42 -9.40
C LEU A 132 4.50 -17.81 -10.81
N ARG A 133 3.33 -17.90 -11.44
CA ARG A 133 3.09 -17.28 -12.75
C ARG A 133 3.03 -15.75 -12.65
N GLU A 134 2.43 -15.23 -11.59
CA GLU A 134 2.23 -13.78 -11.39
C GLU A 134 3.43 -13.10 -10.74
N PHE A 135 4.18 -13.84 -9.91
CA PHE A 135 5.38 -13.38 -9.20
C PHE A 135 6.64 -14.22 -9.42
N PRO A 136 7.04 -14.47 -10.70
CA PRO A 136 8.21 -15.29 -11.02
C PRO A 136 9.56 -14.63 -10.63
N ASP A 137 9.57 -13.30 -10.49
CA ASP A 137 10.71 -12.50 -10.04
C ASP A 137 10.94 -12.61 -8.52
N LEU A 138 9.86 -12.73 -7.74
CA LEU A 138 9.94 -12.75 -6.27
C LEU A 138 9.92 -14.17 -5.67
N LEU A 139 9.23 -15.11 -6.32
CA LEU A 139 8.94 -16.43 -5.77
C LEU A 139 9.51 -17.57 -6.64
N THR A 140 10.00 -18.61 -5.98
CA THR A 140 10.36 -19.89 -6.59
C THR A 140 9.59 -21.03 -5.93
N ALA A 141 9.70 -22.26 -6.46
CA ALA A 141 9.06 -23.43 -5.87
C ALA A 141 9.48 -23.65 -4.39
N ASP A 142 10.68 -23.21 -4.03
CA ASP A 142 11.24 -23.31 -2.67
C ASP A 142 10.82 -22.16 -1.74
N SER A 143 10.09 -21.16 -2.23
CA SER A 143 9.66 -19.99 -1.45
C SER A 143 8.48 -20.26 -0.51
N PHE A 144 7.79 -21.40 -0.62
CA PHE A 144 6.55 -21.65 0.12
C PHE A 144 6.76 -22.55 1.32
N PHE A 145 6.33 -22.15 2.51
CA PHE A 145 6.42 -22.91 3.76
C PHE A 145 5.08 -22.95 4.48
N TYR A 146 4.78 -24.09 5.11
CA TYR A 146 3.52 -24.41 5.76
C TYR A 146 3.80 -25.11 7.08
N PHE A 147 3.57 -24.40 8.18
CA PHE A 147 3.73 -24.95 9.51
C PHE A 147 2.95 -24.11 10.52
N SER A 148 2.61 -24.70 11.66
CA SER A 148 2.14 -23.90 12.80
C SER A 148 3.33 -23.26 13.48
N CYS A 149 3.31 -21.94 13.70
CA CYS A 149 4.34 -21.28 14.49
C CYS A 149 4.45 -21.87 15.91
N LEU A 150 3.40 -22.51 16.42
CA LEU A 150 3.36 -23.16 17.74
C LEU A 150 4.09 -24.51 17.77
N ASP A 151 4.29 -25.14 16.63
CA ASP A 151 5.02 -26.41 16.52
C ASP A 151 6.51 -26.14 16.30
N LYS A 152 7.34 -26.62 17.21
CA LYS A 152 8.80 -26.42 17.19
C LYS A 152 9.51 -27.46 16.31
N ASP A 153 8.89 -28.62 16.16
CA ASP A 153 9.48 -29.80 15.53
C ASP A 153 8.96 -29.97 14.10
N ALA A 154 8.17 -29.01 13.60
CA ALA A 154 7.60 -29.03 12.26
C ALA A 154 8.72 -29.15 11.20
N PRO A 155 8.72 -30.19 10.34
CA PRO A 155 9.76 -30.39 9.34
C PRO A 155 9.93 -29.18 8.41
N ASP A 156 8.83 -28.51 8.09
CA ASP A 156 8.83 -27.36 7.19
C ASP A 156 9.37 -26.08 7.85
N PHE A 157 9.32 -25.97 9.18
CA PHE A 157 9.98 -24.90 9.91
C PHE A 157 11.51 -25.04 9.79
N LYS A 158 12.05 -26.25 9.90
CA LYS A 158 13.48 -26.51 9.66
C LYS A 158 13.89 -26.12 8.24
N ARG A 159 13.11 -26.51 7.24
CA ARG A 159 13.34 -26.12 5.83
C ARG A 159 13.29 -24.60 5.66
N PHE A 160 12.34 -23.93 6.31
CA PHE A 160 12.23 -22.47 6.31
C PHE A 160 13.49 -21.79 6.86
N VAL A 161 13.99 -22.22 8.03
CA VAL A 161 15.20 -21.62 8.64
C VAL A 161 16.42 -21.83 7.74
N GLN A 162 16.57 -23.01 7.13
CA GLN A 162 17.65 -23.28 6.17
C GLN A 162 17.55 -22.38 4.93
N SER A 163 16.35 -22.23 4.36
CA SER A 163 16.10 -21.34 3.22
C SER A 163 16.31 -19.87 3.59
N LEU A 164 15.97 -19.45 4.80
CA LEU A 164 16.21 -18.09 5.30
C LEU A 164 17.72 -17.81 5.36
N VAL A 165 18.51 -18.71 5.97
CA VAL A 165 19.98 -18.59 6.01
C VAL A 165 20.57 -18.51 4.61
N LYS A 166 20.13 -19.39 3.70
CA LYS A 166 20.59 -19.39 2.30
C LYS A 166 20.24 -18.08 1.60
N ALA A 167 18.98 -17.64 1.68
CA ALA A 167 18.54 -16.40 1.07
C ALA A 167 19.29 -15.19 1.64
N SER A 168 19.58 -15.17 2.94
CA SER A 168 20.39 -14.12 3.57
C SER A 168 21.81 -14.09 3.02
N LEU A 169 22.47 -15.25 2.88
CA LEU A 169 23.80 -15.36 2.28
C LEU A 169 23.82 -14.91 0.82
N ASP A 170 22.86 -15.40 0.02
CA ASP A 170 22.74 -15.06 -1.40
C ASP A 170 22.43 -13.57 -1.61
N SER A 171 21.85 -12.89 -0.61
CA SER A 171 21.54 -11.47 -0.64
C SER A 171 22.67 -10.56 -0.13
N GLN A 172 23.79 -11.13 0.35
CA GLN A 172 24.91 -10.34 0.86
C GLN A 172 25.54 -9.51 -0.26
N LYS A 173 25.70 -8.21 0.00
CA LYS A 173 26.48 -7.30 -0.84
C LYS A 173 27.85 -7.05 -0.21
N MET A 174 28.87 -6.89 -1.05
CA MET A 174 30.17 -6.40 -0.58
C MET A 174 30.01 -4.94 -0.14
N VAL A 175 30.35 -4.68 1.11
CA VAL A 175 30.42 -3.33 1.69
C VAL A 175 31.86 -3.05 2.04
N LEU A 176 32.32 -1.83 1.81
CA LEU A 176 33.64 -1.37 2.19
C LEU A 176 33.83 -1.54 3.71
N LYS A 177 35.00 -2.02 4.12
CA LYS A 177 35.30 -2.29 5.53
C LYS A 177 35.21 -0.99 6.34
N GLU A 178 35.69 0.09 5.75
CA GLU A 178 35.68 1.45 6.26
C GLU A 178 34.27 1.90 6.65
N THR A 179 33.29 1.63 5.79
CA THR A 179 31.88 1.95 6.03
C THR A 179 31.33 1.18 7.24
N LEU A 180 31.74 -0.08 7.42
CA LEU A 180 31.36 -0.88 8.59
C LEU A 180 32.10 -0.45 9.86
N ASP A 181 33.35 -0.01 9.75
CA ASP A 181 34.12 0.52 10.88
C ASP A 181 33.49 1.84 11.40
N VAL A 182 33.08 2.73 10.48
CA VAL A 182 32.33 3.95 10.85
C VAL A 182 30.98 3.61 11.47
N GLN A 183 30.25 2.64 10.91
CA GLN A 183 28.96 2.21 11.47
C GLN A 183 29.11 1.68 12.91
N ARG A 184 30.16 0.89 13.19
CA ARG A 184 30.46 0.41 14.55
C ARG A 184 30.78 1.55 15.51
N ALA A 185 31.60 2.52 15.08
CA ALA A 185 31.92 3.69 15.91
C ALA A 185 30.68 4.55 16.20
N LEU A 186 29.77 4.69 15.22
CA LEU A 186 28.49 5.37 15.43
C LEU A 186 27.60 4.63 16.44
N ASP A 187 27.50 3.30 16.31
CA ASP A 187 26.74 2.48 17.26
C ASP A 187 27.26 2.58 18.69
N GLU A 188 28.59 2.70 18.87
CA GLU A 188 29.22 2.95 20.16
C GLU A 188 28.87 4.33 20.71
N GLN A 189 28.93 5.38 19.88
CA GLN A 189 28.46 6.71 20.28
C GLN A 189 26.98 6.74 20.66
N TYR A 190 26.14 5.93 19.99
CA TYR A 190 24.73 5.77 20.31
C TYR A 190 24.47 4.95 21.59
N LYS A 191 25.46 4.23 22.13
CA LYS A 191 25.34 3.46 23.38
C LYS A 191 25.71 4.27 24.62
N ASP A 192 26.64 5.22 24.48
CA ASP A 192 27.23 5.96 25.60
C ASP A 192 26.42 7.18 26.09
N GLY A 193 25.26 7.50 25.49
CA GLY A 193 24.36 8.54 26.01
C GLY A 193 23.21 8.86 25.05
N ASP A 194 22.28 9.72 25.49
CA ASP A 194 21.07 10.24 24.81
C ASP A 194 21.28 10.87 23.41
N THR A 195 22.43 10.67 22.79
CA THR A 195 22.86 11.24 21.50
C THR A 195 22.14 10.55 20.35
N VAL A 196 20.86 10.83 20.15
CA VAL A 196 20.08 10.30 19.01
C VAL A 196 20.45 11.00 17.70
N PHE A 197 20.97 12.23 17.81
CA PHE A 197 21.26 13.13 16.70
C PHE A 197 22.73 13.50 16.67
N VAL A 198 23.37 13.29 15.52
CA VAL A 198 24.76 13.68 15.28
C VAL A 198 24.76 14.77 14.21
N ARG A 199 25.38 15.92 14.49
CA ARG A 199 25.59 16.95 13.45
C ARG A 199 26.42 16.37 12.32
N GLU A 200 26.05 16.66 11.07
CA GLU A 200 26.76 16.14 9.91
C GLU A 200 28.25 16.51 9.92
N SER A 201 28.61 17.71 10.38
CA SER A 201 30.01 18.12 10.50
C SER A 201 30.80 17.20 11.45
N LYS A 202 30.24 16.89 12.62
CA LYS A 202 30.87 15.95 13.58
C LYS A 202 30.97 14.54 13.00
N LEU A 203 29.98 14.12 12.24
CA LEU A 203 30.01 12.82 11.57
C LEU A 203 31.09 12.78 10.48
N ARG A 204 31.26 13.86 9.69
CA ARG A 204 32.34 13.99 8.71
C ARG A 204 33.71 13.91 9.39
N ASP A 205 33.88 14.55 10.54
CA ASP A 205 35.12 14.48 11.32
C ASP A 205 35.41 13.05 11.81
N LEU A 206 34.36 12.34 12.30
CA LEU A 206 34.47 10.95 12.72
C LEU A 206 34.85 10.04 11.55
N ILE A 207 34.17 10.20 10.40
CA ILE A 207 34.46 9.47 9.17
C ILE A 207 35.92 9.70 8.77
N ALA A 208 36.36 10.96 8.64
CA ALA A 208 37.73 11.31 8.26
C ALA A 208 38.78 10.70 9.19
N THR A 209 38.48 10.65 10.50
CA THR A 209 39.36 10.03 11.50
C THR A 209 39.50 8.53 11.30
N ILE A 210 38.40 7.83 10.99
CA ILE A 210 38.39 6.37 10.82
C ILE A 210 39.00 5.96 9.49
N ILE A 211 38.62 6.63 8.40
CA ILE A 211 39.05 6.24 7.04
C ILE A 211 40.46 6.76 6.71
N GLN A 212 41.00 7.70 7.49
CA GLN A 212 42.32 8.34 7.29
C GLN A 212 42.51 8.95 5.88
N GLN A 213 41.40 9.24 5.20
CA GLN A 213 41.28 9.74 3.82
C GLN A 213 40.10 10.72 3.73
N PRO A 214 40.26 11.96 4.20
CA PRO A 214 39.16 12.93 4.34
C PRO A 214 38.42 13.21 3.02
N GLU A 215 39.08 13.05 1.87
CA GLU A 215 38.48 13.17 0.53
C GLU A 215 37.35 12.16 0.26
N ASN A 216 37.35 11.03 0.96
CA ASN A 216 36.37 9.96 0.80
C ASN A 216 35.22 10.04 1.82
N ALA A 217 35.19 11.08 2.65
CA ALA A 217 34.19 11.21 3.72
C ALA A 217 32.75 11.33 3.19
N ASP A 218 32.55 12.13 2.14
CA ASP A 218 31.23 12.31 1.51
C ASP A 218 30.72 11.02 0.84
N SER A 219 31.62 10.27 0.20
CA SER A 219 31.29 8.97 -0.40
C SER A 219 30.84 7.98 0.67
N THR A 220 31.56 7.92 1.80
CA THR A 220 31.24 7.05 2.92
C THR A 220 29.91 7.46 3.57
N LEU A 221 29.67 8.76 3.76
CA LEU A 221 28.40 9.28 4.28
C LEU A 221 27.22 8.86 3.40
N ASN A 222 27.35 9.03 2.08
CA ASN A 222 26.33 8.60 1.11
C ASN A 222 26.10 7.09 1.17
N GLN A 223 27.17 6.29 1.32
CA GLN A 223 27.03 4.84 1.49
C GLN A 223 26.30 4.46 2.78
N LEU A 224 26.58 5.11 3.92
CA LEU A 224 25.87 4.87 5.17
C LEU A 224 24.36 5.16 5.03
N GLN A 225 24.00 6.22 4.30
CA GLN A 225 22.62 6.55 3.98
C GLN A 225 21.96 5.52 3.07
N GLN A 226 22.64 5.11 2.00
CA GLN A 226 22.14 4.09 1.07
C GLN A 226 21.98 2.73 1.74
N LEU A 227 22.82 2.40 2.73
CA LEU A 227 22.68 1.18 3.53
C LEU A 227 21.61 1.30 4.62
N GLY A 228 21.05 2.50 4.82
CA GLY A 228 20.04 2.76 5.84
C GLY A 228 20.56 2.77 7.27
N PHE A 229 21.87 2.97 7.47
CA PHE A 229 22.47 3.05 8.81
C PHE A 229 22.21 4.39 9.49
N LEU A 230 21.90 5.43 8.72
CA LEU A 230 21.50 6.73 9.23
C LEU A 230 20.46 7.38 8.32
N VAL A 231 19.70 8.30 8.90
CA VAL A 231 18.77 9.17 8.18
C VAL A 231 19.27 10.60 8.33
N GLN A 232 19.31 11.37 7.25
CA GLN A 232 19.63 12.80 7.33
C GLN A 232 18.35 13.63 7.38
N VAL A 233 18.36 14.69 8.18
CA VAL A 233 17.30 15.70 8.25
C VAL A 233 17.92 17.09 8.27
N GLU A 234 17.25 18.04 7.64
CA GLU A 234 17.65 19.44 7.61
C GLU A 234 16.83 20.28 8.62
N LYS A 235 17.50 21.22 9.31
CA LYS A 235 16.88 22.29 10.13
C LYS A 235 17.60 23.60 9.86
N GLY A 236 16.90 24.52 9.16
CA GLY A 236 17.50 25.76 8.69
C GLY A 236 18.71 25.48 7.79
N ASN A 237 19.89 25.99 8.18
CA ASN A 237 21.14 25.75 7.47
C ASN A 237 21.96 24.58 8.04
N SER A 238 21.44 23.85 9.04
CA SER A 238 22.14 22.74 9.70
C SER A 238 21.58 21.39 9.28
N ARG A 239 22.46 20.38 9.20
CA ARG A 239 22.12 19.00 8.86
C ARG A 239 22.46 18.05 10.00
N TYR A 240 21.54 17.14 10.28
CA TYR A 240 21.63 16.17 11.37
C TYR A 240 21.43 14.76 10.84
N CYS A 241 22.15 13.81 11.43
CA CYS A 241 22.05 12.38 11.16
C CYS A 241 21.39 11.70 12.36
N LEU A 242 20.27 11.02 12.10
CA LEU A 242 19.42 10.35 13.07
C LEU A 242 19.67 8.85 13.03
N LYS A 243 19.59 8.24 14.20
CA LYS A 243 19.47 6.79 14.33
C LYS A 243 18.12 6.32 13.74
N PRO A 244 18.10 5.47 12.69
CA PRO A 244 16.87 5.07 12.00
C PRO A 244 15.84 4.44 12.94
N ALA A 245 16.28 3.59 13.88
CA ALA A 245 15.40 2.94 14.85
C ALA A 245 14.63 3.94 15.71
N TRP A 246 15.28 5.03 16.14
CA TRP A 246 14.62 6.08 16.90
C TRP A 246 13.55 6.80 16.05
N ALA A 247 13.85 7.09 14.78
CA ALA A 247 12.90 7.74 13.88
C ALA A 247 11.65 6.87 13.66
N VAL A 248 11.84 5.55 13.49
CA VAL A 248 10.75 4.57 13.37
C VAL A 248 9.85 4.58 14.60
N ASP A 249 10.43 4.38 15.78
CA ASP A 249 9.68 4.22 17.03
C ASP A 249 8.85 5.46 17.35
N ASN A 250 9.47 6.64 17.25
CA ASN A 250 8.80 7.89 17.57
C ASN A 250 7.78 8.29 16.49
N ALA A 251 8.03 7.97 15.21
CA ALA A 251 7.02 8.10 14.16
C ALA A 251 5.79 7.24 14.47
N TYR A 252 5.97 5.97 14.87
CA TYR A 252 4.85 5.12 15.22
C TYR A 252 4.08 5.64 16.44
N GLN A 253 4.78 6.05 17.50
CA GLN A 253 4.14 6.64 18.68
C GLN A 253 3.29 7.86 18.29
N LEU A 254 3.83 8.76 17.45
CA LEU A 254 3.13 9.95 17.01
C LEU A 254 1.91 9.61 16.17
N LEU A 255 2.11 8.83 15.10
CA LEU A 255 1.09 8.54 14.10
C LEU A 255 -0.07 7.74 14.72
N TYR A 256 0.20 6.84 15.67
CA TYR A 256 -0.84 6.08 16.35
C TYR A 256 -1.45 6.78 17.57
N SER A 257 -1.01 8.00 17.89
CA SER A 257 -1.49 8.73 19.05
C SER A 257 -2.99 9.05 18.95
N PRO A 258 -3.74 8.94 20.07
CA PRO A 258 -5.14 9.37 20.12
C PRO A 258 -5.31 10.86 19.82
N ALA A 259 -4.34 11.69 20.24
CA ALA A 259 -4.36 13.14 20.02
C ALA A 259 -4.41 13.48 18.52
N LEU A 260 -3.58 12.83 17.70
CA LEU A 260 -3.56 13.05 16.26
C LEU A 260 -4.91 12.67 15.60
N ARG A 261 -5.52 11.56 16.04
CA ARG A 261 -6.82 11.12 15.50
C ARG A 261 -7.95 12.05 15.90
N GLN A 262 -7.98 12.50 17.16
CA GLN A 262 -9.00 13.42 17.66
C GLN A 262 -8.91 14.79 16.98
N ALA A 263 -7.70 15.20 16.60
CA ALA A 263 -7.46 16.43 15.85
C ALA A 263 -7.64 16.30 14.33
N ASN A 264 -8.19 15.18 13.83
CA ASN A 264 -8.34 14.88 12.40
C ASN A 264 -7.05 15.08 11.59
N GLY A 265 -5.91 14.74 12.19
CA GLY A 265 -4.61 14.83 11.54
C GLY A 265 -3.97 16.22 11.52
N ILE A 266 -4.52 17.24 12.19
CA ILE A 266 -3.93 18.59 12.22
C ILE A 266 -3.43 18.93 13.63
N LEU A 267 -2.12 19.03 13.81
CA LEU A 267 -1.49 19.42 15.09
C LEU A 267 -0.47 20.54 14.88
N ASN A 268 -0.28 21.41 15.88
CA ASN A 268 0.87 22.32 15.92
C ASN A 268 2.05 21.66 16.64
N LEU A 269 3.23 22.28 16.58
CA LEU A 269 4.45 21.73 17.19
C LEU A 269 4.26 21.46 18.70
N THR A 270 3.64 22.38 19.44
CA THR A 270 3.37 22.21 20.88
C THR A 270 2.49 21.00 21.18
N ALA A 271 1.44 20.74 20.38
CA ALA A 271 0.60 19.56 20.57
C ALA A 271 1.32 18.27 20.18
N LEU A 272 2.24 18.33 19.22
CA LEU A 272 3.11 17.20 18.84
C LEU A 272 4.08 16.85 19.97
N GLU A 273 4.68 17.84 20.64
CA GLU A 273 5.53 17.64 21.82
C GLU A 273 4.78 16.96 22.98
N GLN A 274 3.52 17.36 23.19
CA GLN A 274 2.67 16.76 24.23
C GLN A 274 2.39 15.27 24.01
N VAL A 275 2.40 14.78 22.76
CA VAL A 275 2.25 13.34 22.46
C VAL A 275 3.38 12.51 23.08
N PHE A 276 4.56 13.10 23.25
CA PHE A 276 5.72 12.44 23.83
C PHE A 276 5.83 12.62 25.35
N ALA A 277 5.00 13.49 25.96
CA ALA A 277 4.98 13.73 27.40
C ALA A 277 6.37 13.98 28.00
N GLY A 278 7.21 14.75 27.30
CA GLY A 278 8.57 15.09 27.74
C GLY A 278 9.63 13.98 27.57
N LYS A 279 9.27 12.83 26.98
CA LYS A 279 10.23 11.75 26.68
C LYS A 279 11.14 12.07 25.48
N VAL A 280 10.73 13.02 24.66
CA VAL A 280 11.46 13.48 23.49
C VAL A 280 11.62 14.99 23.60
N ASP A 281 12.86 15.46 23.43
CA ASP A 281 13.19 16.89 23.41
C ASP A 281 12.43 17.62 22.29
N GLU A 282 12.06 18.88 22.52
CA GLU A 282 11.34 19.74 21.57
C GLU A 282 12.07 19.83 20.22
N ASP A 283 13.40 19.99 20.23
CA ASP A 283 14.21 20.03 19.01
C ASP A 283 14.11 18.70 18.24
N HIS A 284 14.05 17.58 18.96
CA HIS A 284 13.94 16.25 18.38
C HIS A 284 12.57 15.98 17.76
N VAL A 285 11.49 16.53 18.33
CA VAL A 285 10.15 16.48 17.73
C VAL A 285 10.13 17.22 16.39
N GLU A 286 10.76 18.39 16.32
CA GLU A 286 10.85 19.15 15.07
C GLU A 286 11.62 18.36 13.99
N TYR A 287 12.74 17.74 14.34
CA TYR A 287 13.50 16.88 13.41
C TYR A 287 12.67 15.69 12.93
N LEU A 288 11.93 15.04 13.83
CA LEU A 288 11.07 13.92 13.46
C LEU A 288 10.01 14.35 12.45
N VAL A 289 9.36 15.49 12.67
CA VAL A 289 8.28 15.95 11.79
C VAL A 289 8.84 16.45 10.45
N SER A 290 10.03 17.05 10.45
CA SER A 290 10.76 17.36 9.21
C SER A 290 11.04 16.09 8.39
N PHE A 291 11.53 15.03 9.04
CA PHE A 291 11.69 13.70 8.42
C PHE A 291 10.36 13.16 7.85
N LEU A 292 9.27 13.23 8.60
CA LEU A 292 7.95 12.76 8.14
C LEU A 292 7.44 13.57 6.94
N ASN A 293 7.73 14.87 6.88
CA ASN A 293 7.39 15.74 5.77
C ASN A 293 8.22 15.39 4.51
N GLU A 294 9.54 15.22 4.66
CA GLU A 294 10.43 14.77 3.57
C GLU A 294 10.00 13.41 2.99
N ARG A 295 9.45 12.52 3.83
CA ARG A 295 8.90 11.21 3.41
C ARG A 295 7.46 11.27 2.90
N SER A 296 6.90 12.46 2.73
CA SER A 296 5.52 12.70 2.27
C SER A 296 4.45 12.02 3.15
N LEU A 297 4.69 11.93 4.46
CA LEU A 297 3.76 11.38 5.45
C LEU A 297 2.94 12.47 6.15
N CYS A 298 3.46 13.69 6.16
CA CYS A 298 2.73 14.88 6.60
C CYS A 298 3.09 16.09 5.72
N ILE A 299 2.33 17.16 5.86
CA ILE A 299 2.51 18.42 5.14
C ILE A 299 2.61 19.55 6.18
N ARG A 300 3.64 20.38 6.08
CA ARG A 300 3.73 21.62 6.86
C ARG A 300 2.81 22.69 6.27
N LEU A 301 1.83 23.16 7.05
CA LEU A 301 0.90 24.22 6.67
C LEU A 301 1.57 25.60 6.85
N GLN A 302 1.48 26.45 5.82
CA GLN A 302 2.17 27.74 5.78
C GLN A 302 1.66 28.74 6.83
N ASP A 303 0.35 28.75 7.10
CA ASP A 303 -0.27 29.86 7.84
C ASP A 303 -0.12 29.80 9.36
N ASN A 304 0.32 28.68 9.95
CA ASN A 304 0.15 28.48 11.39
C ASN A 304 1.20 27.59 12.09
N GLY A 305 2.30 27.21 11.41
CA GLY A 305 3.27 26.26 11.98
C GLY A 305 2.63 24.91 12.37
N LYS A 306 1.52 24.57 11.70
CA LYS A 306 0.77 23.32 11.88
C LYS A 306 1.24 22.29 10.89
N TYR A 307 1.08 21.03 11.25
CA TYR A 307 1.37 19.87 10.42
C TYR A 307 0.09 19.10 10.19
N PHE A 308 -0.10 18.68 8.94
CA PHE A 308 -1.26 17.95 8.49
C PHE A 308 -0.87 16.53 8.05
N PHE A 309 -1.54 15.52 8.60
CA PHE A 309 -1.30 14.10 8.36
C PHE A 309 -2.50 13.51 7.61
N PRO A 310 -2.42 13.32 6.27
CA PRO A 310 -3.57 12.91 5.46
C PRO A 310 -4.20 11.57 5.89
N ASP A 311 -3.37 10.59 6.24
CA ASP A 311 -3.81 9.26 6.68
C ASP A 311 -4.54 9.29 8.06
N ALA A 312 -4.38 10.39 8.82
CA ALA A 312 -5.04 10.60 10.11
C ALA A 312 -6.37 11.37 10.00
N THR A 313 -6.80 11.71 8.78
CA THR A 313 -8.07 12.42 8.53
C THR A 313 -9.29 11.59 8.93
N ARG A 314 -10.44 12.28 8.91
CA ARG A 314 -11.77 11.70 9.11
C ARG A 314 -12.02 10.54 8.16
N ALA A 315 -12.80 9.56 8.63
CA ALA A 315 -13.20 8.43 7.80
C ALA A 315 -14.25 8.83 6.74
N ASP A 316 -15.22 9.67 7.15
CA ASP A 316 -16.35 10.06 6.31
C ASP A 316 -15.98 11.21 5.36
N GLU A 317 -16.51 11.14 4.15
CA GLU A 317 -16.40 12.22 3.17
C GLU A 317 -17.17 13.48 3.60
N PRO A 318 -16.73 14.69 3.18
CA PRO A 318 -17.47 15.93 3.45
C PRO A 318 -18.89 15.91 2.86
N LEU A 319 -19.84 16.57 3.52
CA LEU A 319 -21.24 16.66 3.04
C LEU A 319 -21.37 17.27 1.63
N SER A 320 -20.45 18.18 1.27
CA SER A 320 -20.38 18.78 -0.06
C SER A 320 -20.13 17.77 -1.18
N VAL A 321 -19.57 16.59 -0.88
CA VAL A 321 -19.36 15.52 -1.89
C VAL A 321 -20.68 15.07 -2.48
N SER A 322 -21.72 14.85 -1.66
CA SER A 322 -23.03 14.42 -2.14
C SER A 322 -23.64 15.45 -3.11
N GLU A 323 -23.49 16.75 -2.82
CA GLU A 323 -23.96 17.83 -3.68
C GLU A 323 -23.24 17.83 -5.04
N LEU A 324 -21.92 17.65 -5.03
CA LEU A 324 -21.08 17.58 -6.23
C LEU A 324 -21.41 16.34 -7.08
N LEU A 325 -21.58 15.18 -6.45
CA LEU A 325 -21.93 13.95 -7.14
C LEU A 325 -23.34 13.98 -7.74
N ASN A 326 -24.26 14.77 -7.20
CA ASN A 326 -25.62 14.89 -7.70
C ASN A 326 -25.79 15.94 -8.81
N GLN A 327 -24.74 16.67 -9.20
CA GLN A 327 -24.79 17.58 -10.33
C GLN A 327 -25.08 16.83 -11.64
N GLN A 328 -25.95 17.40 -12.49
CA GLN A 328 -26.29 16.80 -13.78
C GLN A 328 -25.13 16.86 -14.78
N ASN A 329 -24.40 17.97 -14.78
CA ASN A 329 -23.28 18.22 -15.68
C ASN A 329 -21.98 17.75 -15.01
N LYS A 330 -21.73 16.44 -15.11
CA LYS A 330 -20.53 15.81 -14.56
C LYS A 330 -19.90 14.83 -15.55
N LEU A 331 -18.60 14.61 -15.39
CA LEU A 331 -17.85 13.59 -16.12
C LEU A 331 -17.20 12.65 -15.10
N THR A 332 -17.50 11.36 -15.17
CA THR A 332 -16.89 10.36 -14.30
C THR A 332 -15.78 9.62 -15.05
N LEU A 333 -14.62 9.57 -14.44
CA LEU A 333 -13.44 8.85 -14.91
C LEU A 333 -13.12 7.73 -13.94
N ARG A 334 -12.70 6.58 -14.45
CA ARG A 334 -12.33 5.39 -13.68
C ARG A 334 -10.94 4.95 -14.07
N PHE A 335 -10.08 4.74 -13.08
CA PHE A 335 -8.74 4.17 -13.25
C PHE A 335 -8.71 2.81 -12.56
N ASP A 336 -8.71 1.75 -13.36
CA ASP A 336 -8.52 0.38 -12.89
C ASP A 336 -7.02 0.13 -12.75
N VAL A 337 -6.54 -0.05 -11.53
CA VAL A 337 -5.12 -0.29 -11.25
C VAL A 337 -4.92 -1.70 -10.69
N PRO A 338 -3.75 -2.33 -10.90
CA PRO A 338 -3.50 -3.67 -10.37
C PRO A 338 -3.57 -3.72 -8.83
N TYR A 339 -3.06 -2.69 -8.16
CA TYR A 339 -3.07 -2.52 -6.71
C TYR A 339 -2.85 -1.04 -6.36
N LEU A 340 -3.11 -0.65 -5.10
CA LEU A 340 -2.75 0.66 -4.56
C LEU A 340 -1.50 0.52 -3.66
N PRO A 341 -0.40 1.22 -3.95
CA PRO A 341 0.81 1.16 -3.13
C PRO A 341 0.61 1.60 -1.67
N LEU A 342 1.43 1.09 -0.75
CA LEU A 342 1.46 1.57 0.63
C LEU A 342 1.79 3.07 0.68
N GLY A 343 1.02 3.83 1.45
CA GLY A 343 1.15 5.28 1.57
C GLY A 343 0.66 6.06 0.36
N PHE A 344 -0.06 5.41 -0.57
CA PHE A 344 -0.62 6.02 -1.76
C PHE A 344 -1.39 7.32 -1.46
N HIS A 345 -2.28 7.30 -0.48
CA HIS A 345 -3.11 8.45 -0.14
C HIS A 345 -2.27 9.64 0.33
N ALA A 346 -1.47 9.49 1.39
CA ALA A 346 -0.61 10.55 1.90
C ALA A 346 0.35 11.12 0.82
N ARG A 347 0.98 10.25 0.02
CA ARG A 347 1.90 10.68 -1.06
C ARG A 347 1.18 11.46 -2.17
N LEU A 348 -0.01 11.02 -2.55
CA LEU A 348 -0.79 11.70 -3.58
C LEU A 348 -1.32 13.05 -3.09
N VAL A 349 -1.87 13.08 -1.87
CA VAL A 349 -2.30 14.32 -1.21
C VAL A 349 -1.13 15.28 -1.05
N HIS A 350 0.04 14.82 -0.59
CA HIS A 350 1.23 15.67 -0.45
C HIS A 350 1.65 16.34 -1.76
N LYS A 351 1.48 15.65 -2.89
CA LYS A 351 1.78 16.24 -4.21
C LYS A 351 0.71 17.20 -4.72
N LEU A 352 -0.55 16.98 -4.36
CA LEU A 352 -1.70 17.79 -4.80
C LEU A 352 -2.02 18.96 -3.87
N PHE A 353 -1.54 18.91 -2.63
CA PHE A 353 -1.70 19.95 -1.62
C PHE A 353 -0.59 20.99 -1.79
N VAL A 354 -0.74 21.86 -2.79
CA VAL A 354 0.22 22.91 -3.12
C VAL A 354 -0.40 24.27 -2.78
N PRO A 355 0.14 24.99 -1.77
CA PRO A 355 -0.31 26.33 -1.45
C PRO A 355 -0.23 27.25 -2.68
N HIS A 356 -1.26 28.08 -2.88
CA HIS A 356 -1.35 29.06 -3.97
C HIS A 356 -1.37 28.50 -5.40
N SER A 357 -1.45 27.18 -5.59
CA SER A 357 -1.71 26.62 -6.93
C SER A 357 -3.11 27.00 -7.41
N GLU A 358 -3.29 27.26 -8.71
CA GLU A 358 -4.62 27.49 -9.31
C GLU A 358 -5.47 26.21 -9.33
N VAL A 359 -4.80 25.05 -9.33
CA VAL A 359 -5.42 23.72 -9.37
C VAL A 359 -4.77 22.83 -8.32
N GLY A 360 -5.56 22.28 -7.41
CA GLY A 360 -5.04 21.42 -6.35
C GLY A 360 -6.01 21.23 -5.20
N ILE A 361 -5.46 20.76 -4.07
CA ILE A 361 -6.16 20.72 -2.79
C ILE A 361 -5.73 21.96 -2.00
N HIS A 362 -6.69 22.73 -1.52
CA HIS A 362 -6.44 24.00 -0.83
C HIS A 362 -6.77 23.96 0.66
N ASP A 363 -7.69 23.08 1.07
CA ASP A 363 -8.13 22.96 2.46
C ASP A 363 -8.00 21.51 2.93
N PRO A 364 -7.37 21.23 4.09
CA PRO A 364 -7.37 19.91 4.70
C PRO A 364 -8.76 19.29 4.91
N GLN A 365 -9.81 20.11 5.02
CA GLN A 365 -11.20 19.65 5.15
C GLN A 365 -11.76 18.98 3.89
N ASP A 366 -11.13 19.20 2.73
CA ASP A 366 -11.48 18.55 1.47
C ASP A 366 -10.96 17.09 1.41
N ILE A 367 -10.30 16.57 2.46
CA ILE A 367 -9.63 15.27 2.47
C ILE A 367 -10.26 14.33 3.52
N TRP A 368 -10.46 13.07 3.13
CA TRP A 368 -10.83 11.96 4.00
C TRP A 368 -10.02 10.71 3.63
N ARG A 369 -10.09 9.67 4.46
CA ARG A 369 -9.24 8.47 4.30
C ARG A 369 -9.31 7.77 2.94
N GLN A 370 -10.39 7.95 2.20
CA GLN A 370 -10.65 7.25 0.94
C GLN A 370 -10.86 8.21 -0.23
N GLY A 371 -10.45 9.46 -0.10
CA GLY A 371 -10.62 10.43 -1.18
C GLY A 371 -10.30 11.87 -0.82
N PHE A 372 -10.49 12.73 -1.80
CA PHE A 372 -10.34 14.17 -1.63
C PHE A 372 -11.12 14.95 -2.69
N ILE A 373 -11.30 16.25 -2.47
CA ILE A 373 -11.80 17.20 -3.47
C ILE A 373 -10.61 18.00 -4.03
N LEU A 374 -10.45 17.98 -5.35
CA LEU A 374 -9.60 18.90 -6.10
C LEU A 374 -10.41 20.09 -6.58
N ARG A 375 -9.79 21.27 -6.62
CA ARG A 375 -10.43 22.51 -7.06
C ARG A 375 -9.63 23.14 -8.20
N ALA A 376 -10.32 23.83 -9.09
CA ALA A 376 -9.75 24.66 -10.14
C ALA A 376 -10.56 25.96 -10.23
N GLY A 377 -9.95 27.06 -9.81
CA GLY A 377 -10.67 28.34 -9.64
C GLY A 377 -11.79 28.24 -8.60
N THR A 378 -12.87 28.99 -8.79
CA THR A 378 -13.94 29.14 -7.79
C THR A 378 -15.12 28.18 -7.97
N THR A 379 -15.31 27.63 -9.17
CA THR A 379 -16.55 26.90 -9.53
C THR A 379 -16.35 25.45 -9.94
N SER A 380 -15.13 25.06 -10.30
CA SER A 380 -14.86 23.74 -10.88
C SER A 380 -14.10 22.85 -9.90
N GLN A 381 -14.56 21.62 -9.78
CA GLN A 381 -14.07 20.69 -8.76
C GLN A 381 -14.00 19.26 -9.30
N ALA A 382 -13.18 18.43 -8.68
CA ALA A 382 -13.16 17.00 -8.91
C ALA A 382 -13.21 16.25 -7.59
N VAL A 383 -14.17 15.35 -7.43
CA VAL A 383 -14.22 14.42 -6.30
C VAL A 383 -13.44 13.17 -6.69
N VAL A 384 -12.45 12.78 -5.89
CA VAL A 384 -11.66 11.56 -6.12
C VAL A 384 -11.94 10.55 -5.02
N HIS A 385 -12.31 9.32 -5.39
CA HIS A 385 -12.59 8.19 -4.50
C HIS A 385 -11.66 7.02 -4.75
N TYR A 386 -11.29 6.31 -3.68
CA TYR A 386 -10.59 5.03 -3.77
C TYR A 386 -11.52 3.89 -3.37
N LEU A 387 -11.88 3.07 -4.36
CA LEU A 387 -12.61 1.83 -4.15
C LEU A 387 -11.59 0.72 -3.88
N LEU A 388 -11.05 0.71 -2.65
CA LEU A 388 -9.90 -0.12 -2.26
C LEU A 388 -10.07 -1.61 -2.62
N ARG A 389 -11.23 -2.22 -2.33
CA ARG A 389 -11.49 -3.64 -2.64
C ARG A 389 -11.54 -3.97 -4.14
N LYS A 390 -11.70 -2.95 -4.98
CA LYS A 390 -11.76 -3.10 -6.44
C LYS A 390 -10.46 -2.66 -7.10
N ASN A 391 -9.50 -2.12 -6.35
CA ASN A 391 -8.33 -1.41 -6.87
C ASN A 391 -8.72 -0.39 -7.95
N VAL A 392 -9.76 0.39 -7.67
CA VAL A 392 -10.28 1.41 -8.58
C VAL A 392 -10.15 2.78 -7.95
N ILE A 393 -9.68 3.75 -8.74
CA ILE A 393 -9.76 5.16 -8.40
C ILE A 393 -10.82 5.79 -9.31
N GLU A 394 -11.81 6.44 -8.72
CA GLU A 394 -12.85 7.16 -9.45
C GLU A 394 -12.64 8.66 -9.29
N MET A 395 -12.73 9.40 -10.37
CA MET A 395 -12.63 10.86 -10.39
C MET A 395 -13.90 11.42 -11.05
N VAL A 396 -14.68 12.19 -10.31
CA VAL A 396 -15.89 12.84 -10.81
C VAL A 396 -15.64 14.33 -10.96
N LEU A 397 -15.55 14.79 -12.20
CA LEU A 397 -15.37 16.19 -12.58
C LEU A 397 -16.73 16.89 -12.65
N ALA A 398 -16.84 18.05 -12.02
CA ALA A 398 -18.05 18.86 -11.93
C ALA A 398 -17.73 20.36 -12.08
N GLY A 399 -18.62 21.12 -12.72
CA GLY A 399 -18.43 22.55 -12.99
C GLY A 399 -18.17 22.89 -14.46
N ASP A 400 -17.24 23.81 -14.73
CA ASP A 400 -16.93 24.29 -16.08
C ASP A 400 -16.09 23.26 -16.85
N LEU A 401 -16.56 22.87 -18.04
CA LEU A 401 -15.88 21.95 -18.95
C LEU A 401 -14.45 22.41 -19.27
N LYS A 402 -14.20 23.73 -19.36
CA LYS A 402 -12.85 24.25 -19.64
C LYS A 402 -11.84 23.89 -18.55
N ALA A 403 -12.29 23.82 -17.30
CA ALA A 403 -11.46 23.48 -16.16
C ALA A 403 -11.17 21.97 -16.05
N PHE A 404 -11.95 21.11 -16.71
CA PHE A 404 -11.79 19.65 -16.61
C PHE A 404 -10.43 19.18 -17.10
N SER A 405 -9.91 19.82 -18.16
CA SER A 405 -8.57 19.53 -18.69
C SER A 405 -7.48 19.81 -17.66
N ALA A 406 -7.61 20.88 -16.88
CA ALA A 406 -6.64 21.29 -15.88
C ALA A 406 -6.71 20.37 -14.65
N LEU A 407 -7.92 20.08 -14.16
CA LEU A 407 -8.15 19.13 -13.07
C LEU A 407 -7.62 17.73 -13.39
N LEU A 408 -7.96 17.19 -14.57
CA LEU A 408 -7.47 15.87 -14.99
C LEU A 408 -5.96 15.87 -15.17
N ARG A 409 -5.39 16.91 -15.79
CA ARG A 409 -3.93 17.01 -15.99
C ARG A 409 -3.18 16.99 -14.66
N GLU A 410 -3.63 17.79 -13.70
CA GLU A 410 -2.98 17.89 -12.39
C GLU A 410 -3.08 16.55 -11.66
N PHE A 411 -4.29 16.00 -11.55
CA PHE A 411 -4.52 14.71 -10.91
C PHE A 411 -3.71 13.59 -11.57
N TYR A 412 -3.79 13.44 -12.89
CA TYR A 412 -3.17 12.34 -13.62
C TYR A 412 -1.64 12.40 -13.60
N THR A 413 -1.06 13.60 -13.63
CA THR A 413 0.39 13.79 -13.51
C THR A 413 0.91 13.27 -12.17
N HIS A 414 0.26 13.67 -11.07
CA HIS A 414 0.67 13.22 -9.73
C HIS A 414 0.27 11.78 -9.44
N LEU A 415 -0.84 11.29 -10.00
CA LEU A 415 -1.25 9.90 -9.93
C LEU A 415 -0.17 8.98 -10.52
N LYS A 416 0.32 9.29 -11.73
CA LYS A 416 1.43 8.55 -12.35
C LYS A 416 2.70 8.63 -11.50
N ALA A 417 3.03 9.82 -10.97
CA ALA A 417 4.22 10.00 -10.14
C ALA A 417 4.20 9.18 -8.84
N VAL A 418 3.02 8.82 -8.33
CA VAL A 418 2.88 7.99 -7.12
C VAL A 418 2.77 6.50 -7.44
N LEU A 419 2.08 6.14 -8.52
CA LEU A 419 1.82 4.74 -8.88
C LEU A 419 2.93 4.08 -9.68
N VAL A 420 3.57 4.81 -10.60
CA VAL A 420 4.56 4.22 -11.50
C VAL A 420 5.82 3.88 -10.72
N SER A 421 6.26 2.63 -10.88
CA SER A 421 7.54 2.14 -10.33
C SER A 421 8.21 1.25 -11.37
N PRO A 422 9.55 1.27 -11.51
CA PRO A 422 10.27 0.46 -12.50
C PRO A 422 9.95 -1.03 -12.43
N ASN A 423 9.68 -1.53 -11.22
CA ASN A 423 9.36 -2.93 -10.98
C ASN A 423 7.85 -3.15 -10.72
N GLY A 424 7.05 -2.10 -10.66
CA GLY A 424 5.64 -2.15 -10.25
C GLY A 424 4.68 -1.88 -11.40
N ILE A 425 3.78 -0.92 -11.17
CA ILE A 425 2.78 -0.48 -12.15
C ILE A 425 3.51 0.32 -13.24
N ARG A 426 3.22 -0.01 -14.50
CA ARG A 426 3.72 0.72 -15.66
C ARG A 426 2.74 1.81 -16.11
N PRO A 427 3.20 2.88 -16.78
CA PRO A 427 2.32 3.97 -17.23
C PRO A 427 1.14 3.49 -18.08
N GLU A 428 1.34 2.44 -18.89
CA GLU A 428 0.31 1.86 -19.79
C GLU A 428 -0.78 1.09 -19.03
N GLN A 429 -0.63 0.90 -17.72
CA GLN A 429 -1.62 0.26 -16.87
C GLN A 429 -2.50 1.29 -16.14
N ILE A 430 -2.30 2.58 -16.37
CA ILE A 430 -3.01 3.68 -15.69
C ILE A 430 -3.91 4.40 -16.72
N HIS A 431 -4.66 3.64 -17.51
CA HIS A 431 -5.55 4.22 -18.52
C HIS A 431 -6.92 4.57 -17.93
N PRO A 432 -7.43 5.80 -18.14
CA PRO A 432 -8.77 6.14 -17.72
C PRO A 432 -9.81 5.47 -18.61
N SER A 433 -10.89 5.03 -17.99
CA SER A 433 -12.17 4.79 -18.65
C SER A 433 -13.12 5.93 -18.35
N VAL A 434 -13.83 6.41 -19.35
CA VAL A 434 -14.87 7.43 -19.19
C VAL A 434 -16.21 6.73 -18.97
N LEU A 435 -16.88 7.06 -17.87
CA LEU A 435 -18.21 6.55 -17.54
C LEU A 435 -19.26 7.57 -17.99
N PHE A 436 -20.16 7.15 -18.88
CA PHE A 436 -21.26 7.97 -19.40
C PHE A 436 -22.52 7.13 -19.57
N ASN A 437 -23.66 7.60 -19.06
CA ASN A 437 -24.95 6.88 -19.12
C ASN A 437 -24.85 5.39 -18.75
N GLN A 438 -24.09 5.07 -17.69
CA GLN A 438 -23.82 3.71 -17.22
C GLN A 438 -23.01 2.82 -18.19
N GLN A 439 -22.46 3.40 -19.27
CA GLN A 439 -21.52 2.75 -20.18
C GLN A 439 -20.09 3.19 -19.87
N SER A 440 -19.14 2.27 -20.03
CA SER A 440 -17.71 2.52 -19.83
C SER A 440 -16.99 2.55 -21.17
N PHE A 441 -16.30 3.64 -21.45
CA PHE A 441 -15.50 3.85 -22.66
C PHE A 441 -14.02 3.86 -22.27
N SER A 442 -13.31 2.77 -22.57
CA SER A 442 -11.88 2.69 -22.29
C SER A 442 -11.10 3.59 -23.24
N VAL A 443 -10.30 4.51 -22.70
CA VAL A 443 -9.49 5.44 -23.49
C VAL A 443 -8.04 4.98 -23.49
N HIS A 444 -7.42 4.92 -24.66
CA HIS A 444 -6.06 4.40 -24.84
C HIS A 444 -4.95 5.34 -24.35
N SER A 445 -5.27 6.56 -23.88
CA SER A 445 -4.29 7.51 -23.33
C SER A 445 -4.97 8.55 -22.43
N GLY A 446 -4.45 8.70 -21.20
CA GLY A 446 -4.87 9.77 -20.29
C GLY A 446 -4.43 11.16 -20.77
N GLU A 447 -3.24 11.27 -21.36
CA GLU A 447 -2.74 12.49 -22.00
C GLU A 447 -3.60 12.90 -23.20
N GLY A 448 -4.02 11.92 -24.00
CA GLY A 448 -4.97 12.13 -25.08
C GLY A 448 -6.30 12.69 -24.56
N LEU A 449 -6.82 12.14 -23.46
CA LEU A 449 -8.06 12.61 -22.86
C LEU A 449 -7.92 14.05 -22.33
N VAL A 450 -6.79 14.40 -21.71
CA VAL A 450 -6.48 15.78 -21.31
C VAL A 450 -6.53 16.73 -22.50
N LYS A 451 -5.93 16.35 -23.65
CA LYS A 451 -5.95 17.17 -24.88
C LYS A 451 -7.36 17.35 -25.43
N VAL A 452 -8.17 16.29 -25.44
CA VAL A 452 -9.58 16.37 -25.85
C VAL A 452 -10.35 17.30 -24.92
N LEU A 453 -10.20 17.14 -23.60
CA LEU A 453 -10.87 18.00 -22.62
C LEU A 453 -10.47 19.48 -22.75
N ALA A 454 -9.29 19.79 -23.27
CA ALA A 454 -8.86 21.18 -23.49
C ALA A 454 -9.53 21.85 -24.69
N GLN A 455 -10.12 21.08 -25.62
CA GLN A 455 -10.68 21.57 -26.89
C GLN A 455 -12.21 21.53 -26.95
N ILE A 456 -12.85 20.84 -26.00
CA ILE A 456 -14.31 20.71 -25.96
C ILE A 456 -14.99 21.97 -25.45
N ASN A 457 -16.15 22.27 -26.03
CA ASN A 457 -17.03 23.35 -25.57
C ASN A 457 -18.44 22.86 -25.18
N SER A 458 -18.72 21.57 -25.37
CA SER A 458 -20.00 20.95 -24.99
C SER A 458 -19.84 19.48 -24.63
N TYR A 459 -20.78 18.95 -23.84
CA TYR A 459 -20.84 17.53 -23.48
C TYR A 459 -21.07 16.62 -24.71
N ASP A 460 -21.84 17.08 -25.70
CA ASP A 460 -22.05 16.33 -26.95
C ASP A 460 -20.77 16.21 -27.79
N GLN A 461 -19.94 17.26 -27.81
CA GLN A 461 -18.63 17.20 -28.44
C GLN A 461 -17.71 16.23 -27.70
N LEU A 462 -17.66 16.32 -26.37
CA LEU A 462 -16.91 15.40 -25.52
C LEU A 462 -17.32 13.95 -25.78
N PHE A 463 -18.62 13.65 -25.84
CA PHE A 463 -19.10 12.30 -26.08
C PHE A 463 -18.64 11.74 -27.43
N ARG A 464 -18.72 12.54 -28.49
CA ARG A 464 -18.24 12.14 -29.83
C ARG A 464 -16.74 11.85 -29.82
N GLU A 465 -15.94 12.73 -29.22
CA GLU A 465 -14.49 12.54 -29.15
C GLU A 465 -14.11 11.33 -28.30
N VAL A 466 -14.71 11.15 -27.11
CA VAL A 466 -14.47 9.98 -26.26
C VAL A 466 -14.84 8.69 -26.99
N ARG A 467 -15.94 8.66 -27.74
CA ARG A 467 -16.31 7.50 -28.56
C ARG A 467 -15.30 7.25 -29.69
N ASN A 468 -14.73 8.29 -30.29
CA ASN A 468 -13.68 8.14 -31.30
C ASN A 468 -12.36 7.64 -30.68
N MET A 469 -12.06 8.07 -29.44
CA MET A 469 -10.89 7.64 -28.70
C MET A 469 -11.02 6.21 -28.17
N ALA A 470 -12.24 5.80 -27.80
CA ALA A 470 -12.53 4.43 -27.44
C ALA A 470 -12.29 3.58 -28.68
N SER A 471 -11.38 2.62 -28.58
CA SER A 471 -11.11 1.66 -29.66
C SER A 471 -12.43 1.12 -30.22
N THR A 472 -12.53 0.94 -31.53
CA THR A 472 -13.65 0.30 -32.25
C THR A 472 -13.84 -1.19 -31.90
N GLY A 473 -13.68 -1.57 -30.62
CA GLY A 473 -14.19 -2.80 -30.03
C GLY A 473 -15.59 -2.55 -29.52
N ASN A 474 -16.59 -2.87 -30.34
CA ASN A 474 -18.01 -2.79 -30.00
C ASN A 474 -18.32 -3.60 -28.74
N ILE A 475 -18.49 -2.95 -27.59
CA ILE A 475 -19.22 -3.53 -26.47
C ILE A 475 -20.69 -3.17 -26.70
N THR A 476 -21.45 -4.08 -27.34
CA THR A 476 -22.91 -3.96 -27.43
C THR A 476 -23.53 -4.82 -26.34
N VAL A 477 -24.24 -4.18 -25.40
CA VAL A 477 -25.02 -4.87 -24.37
C VAL A 477 -26.40 -5.15 -24.94
N ASN A 478 -26.68 -6.39 -25.31
CA ASN A 478 -28.02 -6.86 -25.67
C ASN A 478 -28.45 -7.95 -24.68
N ASN A 479 -29.58 -7.76 -24.01
CA ASN A 479 -30.23 -8.74 -23.13
C ASN A 479 -29.30 -9.49 -22.14
N GLY A 480 -28.45 -8.75 -21.42
CA GLY A 480 -27.66 -9.30 -20.32
C GLY A 480 -26.51 -10.22 -20.73
N GLN A 481 -26.16 -10.27 -22.02
CA GLN A 481 -24.90 -10.87 -22.49
C GLN A 481 -23.99 -9.79 -23.05
N VAL A 482 -22.76 -9.74 -22.52
CA VAL A 482 -21.67 -8.95 -23.09
C VAL A 482 -21.09 -9.77 -24.24
N ILE A 483 -21.45 -9.42 -25.47
CA ILE A 483 -20.77 -9.94 -26.65
C ILE A 483 -19.56 -9.05 -26.88
N ILE A 484 -18.39 -9.55 -26.50
CA ILE A 484 -17.11 -9.00 -26.94
C ILE A 484 -16.91 -9.57 -28.34
N GLY A 485 -16.87 -8.69 -29.36
CA GLY A 485 -16.55 -9.08 -30.73
C GLY A 485 -15.24 -9.87 -30.79
N ASP A 486 -15.18 -10.83 -31.72
CA ASP A 486 -14.18 -11.90 -31.78
C ASP A 486 -12.73 -11.49 -31.44
N HIS A 487 -12.13 -12.35 -30.63
CA HIS A 487 -10.76 -12.35 -30.09
C HIS A 487 -10.55 -11.55 -28.78
N ASN A 488 -10.65 -12.28 -27.66
CA ASN A 488 -10.29 -11.90 -26.27
C ASN A 488 -8.78 -11.58 -26.08
N THR A 489 -8.22 -10.75 -26.94
CA THR A 489 -6.79 -10.46 -26.97
C THR A 489 -6.59 -9.00 -27.35
N GLN A 490 -6.13 -8.20 -26.38
CA GLN A 490 -5.61 -6.87 -26.68
C GLN A 490 -4.12 -7.04 -27.05
N LYS A 491 -3.76 -6.76 -28.30
CA LYS A 491 -2.36 -6.71 -28.74
C LYS A 491 -1.80 -5.33 -28.45
N SER A 492 -0.72 -5.27 -27.66
CA SER A 492 0.07 -4.04 -27.55
C SER A 492 0.77 -3.76 -28.88
N HIS A 493 0.57 -2.58 -29.46
CA HIS A 493 1.20 -2.17 -30.71
C HIS A 493 2.70 -1.85 -30.57
N SER A 494 3.25 -1.77 -29.35
CA SER A 494 4.68 -1.56 -29.13
C SER A 494 5.49 -2.86 -29.09
N ASP A 495 4.91 -3.94 -28.54
CA ASP A 495 5.70 -5.12 -28.12
C ASP A 495 5.11 -6.47 -28.60
N ASN A 496 4.02 -6.46 -29.39
CA ASN A 496 3.32 -7.68 -29.86
C ASN A 496 2.81 -8.62 -28.75
N THR A 497 2.81 -8.19 -27.49
CA THR A 497 2.32 -8.99 -26.36
C THR A 497 0.79 -8.97 -26.30
N THR A 498 0.24 -10.13 -25.91
CA THR A 498 -1.21 -10.39 -25.89
C THR A 498 -1.71 -10.43 -24.45
N ILE A 499 -2.54 -9.47 -24.06
CA ILE A 499 -3.15 -9.44 -22.72
C ILE A 499 -4.52 -10.13 -22.77
N THR A 500 -4.71 -11.13 -21.89
CA THR A 500 -5.98 -11.86 -21.75
C THR A 500 -6.79 -11.24 -20.61
N ILE A 501 -8.02 -10.81 -20.92
CA ILE A 501 -9.02 -10.30 -19.96
C ILE A 501 -9.31 -11.41 -18.93
N THR A 502 -9.05 -11.16 -17.64
CA THR A 502 -9.20 -12.16 -16.57
C THR A 502 -10.66 -12.38 -16.20
N ALA A 503 -10.98 -13.58 -15.68
CA ALA A 503 -12.33 -14.01 -15.34
C ALA A 503 -13.04 -13.07 -14.33
N ASP A 504 -12.30 -12.38 -13.46
CA ASP A 504 -12.84 -11.42 -12.49
C ASP A 504 -13.46 -10.18 -13.15
N GLN A 505 -12.97 -9.78 -14.33
CA GLN A 505 -13.56 -8.69 -15.12
C GLN A 505 -14.96 -9.06 -15.65
N ARG A 506 -15.31 -10.35 -15.72
CA ARG A 506 -16.65 -10.82 -16.11
C ARG A 506 -17.66 -10.75 -14.97
N GLN A 507 -17.23 -10.99 -13.73
CA GLN A 507 -18.13 -11.19 -12.60
C GLN A 507 -18.63 -9.87 -11.99
N ILE A 508 -17.83 -8.80 -12.05
CA ILE A 508 -18.16 -7.47 -11.51
C ILE A 508 -19.34 -6.80 -12.25
N ILE A 509 -19.61 -7.18 -13.50
CA ILE A 509 -20.73 -6.67 -14.30
C ILE A 509 -22.06 -7.34 -13.90
N SER A 510 -22.03 -8.58 -13.41
CA SER A 510 -23.25 -9.36 -13.09
C SER A 510 -23.94 -8.92 -11.79
N THR A 511 -23.18 -8.43 -10.81
CA THR A 511 -23.72 -8.16 -9.46
C THR A 511 -24.54 -6.86 -9.37
N VAL A 512 -24.44 -5.97 -10.37
CA VAL A 512 -25.23 -4.73 -10.44
C VAL A 512 -26.67 -4.99 -10.90
N GLN A 513 -26.96 -6.11 -11.58
CA GLN A 513 -28.29 -6.43 -12.11
C GLN A 513 -29.32 -6.89 -11.06
N MET A 514 -28.90 -7.37 -9.89
CA MET A 514 -29.83 -7.89 -8.87
C MET A 514 -30.62 -6.80 -8.12
N LYS A 515 -30.21 -5.53 -8.18
CA LYS A 515 -30.93 -4.41 -7.52
C LYS A 515 -31.93 -3.68 -8.42
N CYS A 516 -31.91 -3.90 -9.74
CA CYS A 516 -32.76 -3.18 -10.70
C CYS A 516 -33.98 -3.98 -11.21
N SER A 517 -34.17 -5.24 -10.77
CA SER A 517 -35.25 -6.11 -11.27
C SER A 517 -36.51 -6.17 -10.40
N ASN A 518 -36.59 -5.38 -9.31
CA ASN A 518 -37.76 -5.35 -8.42
C ASN A 518 -38.49 -4.01 -8.43
N THR A 519 -38.93 -3.54 -9.60
CA THR A 519 -40.06 -2.61 -9.69
C THR A 519 -40.77 -2.75 -11.05
N ASN A 520 -42.10 -2.92 -10.97
CA ASN A 520 -43.13 -2.72 -12.00
C ASN A 520 -43.59 -3.94 -12.84
N TYR A 521 -44.74 -4.49 -12.42
CA TYR A 521 -45.78 -5.08 -13.27
C TYR A 521 -46.35 -4.01 -14.25
N PRO A 522 -46.94 -4.44 -15.38
CA PRO A 522 -48.39 -4.27 -15.48
C PRO A 522 -49.16 -5.43 -16.16
N LYS A 523 -50.47 -5.38 -15.90
CA LYS A 523 -51.57 -6.29 -16.31
C LYS A 523 -51.74 -6.38 -17.84
N THR A 524 -52.01 -7.57 -18.36
CA THR A 524 -53.09 -7.87 -19.33
C THR A 524 -53.27 -9.39 -19.46
N SER A 525 -54.52 -9.83 -19.61
CA SER A 525 -54.94 -11.21 -19.95
C SER A 525 -55.98 -11.09 -21.06
N PRO A 526 -56.09 -12.01 -22.05
CA PRO A 526 -56.72 -13.32 -21.79
C PRO A 526 -56.29 -14.54 -22.66
N LYS A 527 -56.23 -15.74 -22.02
CA LYS A 527 -56.75 -17.10 -22.38
C LYS A 527 -56.31 -17.80 -23.73
N PRO A 528 -56.56 -19.13 -23.94
CA PRO A 528 -55.79 -20.26 -23.40
C PRO A 528 -55.49 -21.38 -24.45
N LEU A 529 -54.46 -22.23 -24.26
CA LEU A 529 -54.30 -23.57 -24.91
C LEU A 529 -53.12 -24.27 -24.21
N SER A 530 -53.33 -25.22 -23.28
CA SER A 530 -53.60 -26.66 -23.43
C SER A 530 -52.36 -27.56 -23.23
N LYS A 531 -52.40 -28.35 -22.14
CA LYS A 531 -51.79 -29.68 -21.91
C LYS A 531 -50.24 -29.81 -22.03
N CYS A 532 -49.55 -30.21 -20.95
CA CYS A 532 -49.36 -31.62 -20.55
C CYS A 532 -48.39 -31.80 -19.35
N ARG A 533 -48.81 -32.67 -18.41
CA ARG A 533 -48.09 -33.59 -17.49
C ARG A 533 -46.97 -33.01 -16.57
N MET A 534 -47.17 -32.79 -15.27
CA MET A 534 -47.49 -33.71 -14.13
C MET A 534 -46.27 -34.51 -13.62
N TRP A 535 -46.00 -34.35 -12.31
CA TRP A 535 -45.46 -35.29 -11.28
C TRP A 535 -44.55 -34.50 -10.30
N SER A 536 -45.03 -34.01 -9.15
CA SER A 536 -45.43 -34.68 -7.88
C SER A 536 -44.34 -34.50 -6.79
N LYS A 537 -44.61 -33.59 -5.84
CA LYS A 537 -43.96 -33.50 -4.53
C LYS A 537 -44.34 -34.72 -3.67
N PRO A 538 -43.55 -34.97 -2.61
CA PRO A 538 -44.17 -35.20 -1.31
C PRO A 538 -43.63 -34.22 -0.26
N MET A 539 -44.56 -33.57 0.43
CA MET A 539 -44.37 -33.04 1.79
C MET A 539 -44.83 -34.11 2.78
N LEU A 540 -44.20 -34.14 3.96
CA LEU A 540 -44.79 -34.29 5.31
C LEU A 540 -43.95 -35.23 6.20
N LYS A 541 -43.29 -34.69 7.24
CA LYS A 541 -43.83 -34.69 8.62
C LYS A 541 -42.83 -34.11 9.62
N ASN A 542 -43.37 -33.19 10.41
CA ASN A 542 -42.86 -32.72 11.68
C ASN A 542 -43.16 -33.77 12.77
N PRO A 543 -42.41 -33.82 13.87
CA PRO A 543 -43.09 -33.62 15.15
C PRO A 543 -42.32 -32.72 16.13
N ARG A 544 -43.09 -31.88 16.82
CA ARG A 544 -42.69 -31.08 18.00
C ARG A 544 -42.52 -31.99 19.23
N LYS A 545 -41.60 -31.64 20.14
CA LYS A 545 -41.83 -31.05 21.50
C LYS A 545 -40.80 -31.50 22.57
N LYS A 546 -40.37 -30.48 23.35
CA LYS A 546 -40.07 -30.42 24.80
C LYS A 546 -38.63 -30.67 25.34
N LEU A 547 -38.16 -29.59 25.99
CA LEU A 547 -37.46 -29.47 27.31
C LEU A 547 -36.19 -30.30 27.58
N ASN A 548 -35.07 -29.62 27.86
CA ASN A 548 -34.63 -29.33 29.24
C ASN A 548 -33.41 -28.40 29.30
N ARG A 549 -33.31 -27.69 30.43
CA ARG A 549 -32.19 -26.83 30.88
C ARG A 549 -30.90 -27.64 31.05
N CYS A 550 -29.76 -27.04 30.70
CA CYS A 550 -28.60 -26.79 31.56
C CYS A 550 -27.71 -25.74 30.89
#